data_AF-A0A4Q3WB09-F1
#
_entry.id   AF-A0A4Q3WB09-F1
#
_cell.length_a   1.000
_cell.length_b   1.000
_cell.length_c   1.000
_cell.angle_alpha   90.00
_cell.angle_beta   90.00
_cell.angle_gamma   90.00
#
_symmetry.space_group_name_H-M   'P 1'
#
loop_
_entity.id
_entity.type
_entity.pdbx_description
1 polymer ?
#
loop_
_entity_poly.entity_id
_entity_poly.type
_entity_poly.pdbx_seq_one_letter_code
_entity_poly.pdbx_strand_id
1 'polypeptide(L)'
;MASAAHFIIFSFACKLARMAIWHNGTLGETASIDASSAGLLLGWGVFTTVGVKKGRAMWLEQHLHRLRRDAARCDITLAFSDDELRDGLAAVLGANEIETGMARLTATRRDDGRWNTDANSDITILA
;
A
#
# COMPACT_ATOMS: atom_id res chain seq x y z
N MET A 1 40.53 21.78 -9.40
CA MET A 1 39.08 21.97 -9.23
C MET A 1 38.35 21.11 -10.25
N ALA A 2 37.92 19.92 -9.84
CA ALA A 2 37.00 19.08 -10.61
C ALA A 2 36.16 18.33 -9.58
N SER A 3 34.89 18.73 -9.49
CA SER A 3 33.89 18.17 -8.59
C SER A 3 33.43 16.82 -9.13
N ALA A 4 33.83 15.73 -8.47
CA ALA A 4 33.30 14.40 -8.75
C ALA A 4 31.90 14.30 -8.14
N ALA A 5 30.90 14.23 -9.01
CA ALA A 5 29.51 13.99 -8.66
C ALA A 5 29.40 12.65 -7.91
N HIS A 6 28.88 12.71 -6.69
CA HIS A 6 28.47 11.55 -5.91
C HIS A 6 27.27 10.89 -6.61
N PHE A 7 27.54 9.96 -7.52
CA PHE A 7 26.55 8.97 -7.93
C PHE A 7 26.40 7.98 -6.76
N ILE A 8 25.36 8.19 -5.95
CA ILE A 8 24.87 7.22 -4.99
C ILE A 8 24.33 6.05 -5.82
N ILE A 9 25.17 5.04 -6.04
CA ILE A 9 24.74 3.72 -6.48
C ILE A 9 23.97 3.14 -5.30
N PHE A 10 22.63 3.22 -5.36
CA PHE A 10 21.76 2.44 -4.49
C PHE A 10 22.14 0.96 -4.67
N SER A 11 22.76 0.38 -3.67
CA SER A 11 22.99 -1.06 -3.58
C SER A 11 21.64 -1.73 -3.34
N PHE A 12 20.87 -1.92 -4.42
CA PHE A 12 19.75 -2.84 -4.47
C PHE A 12 20.31 -4.27 -4.60
N ALA A 13 21.06 -4.71 -3.59
CA ALA A 13 21.25 -6.13 -3.36
C ALA A 13 19.96 -6.65 -2.74
N CYS A 14 18.92 -6.76 -3.58
CA CYS A 14 17.70 -7.47 -3.26
C CYS A 14 18.08 -8.92 -3.02
N LYS A 15 18.32 -9.26 -1.75
CA LYS A 15 18.23 -10.65 -1.29
C LYS A 15 16.88 -11.15 -1.80
N LEU A 16 16.87 -12.30 -2.45
CA LEU A 16 15.69 -13.07 -2.86
C LEU A 16 14.88 -13.55 -1.63
N ALA A 17 14.59 -12.66 -0.69
CA ALA A 17 13.81 -12.91 0.51
C ALA A 17 12.42 -12.33 0.26
N ARG A 18 11.41 -13.17 0.43
CA ARG A 18 10.00 -12.85 0.22
C ARG A 18 9.63 -11.51 0.84
N MET A 19 9.04 -10.62 0.04
CA MET A 19 8.53 -9.34 0.52
C MET A 19 7.29 -9.60 1.37
N ALA A 20 7.30 -9.09 2.60
CA ALA A 20 6.10 -9.01 3.41
C ALA A 20 5.15 -7.97 2.81
N ILE A 21 3.87 -8.32 2.82
CA ILE A 21 2.74 -7.56 2.32
C ILE A 21 1.74 -7.51 3.46
N TRP A 22 1.15 -6.34 3.71
CA TRP A 22 -0.02 -6.26 4.57
C TRP A 22 -1.26 -6.26 3.70
N HIS A 23 -2.21 -7.13 3.99
CA HIS A 23 -3.48 -7.24 3.28
C HIS A 23 -4.61 -7.50 4.26
N ASN A 24 -5.61 -6.63 4.27
CA ASN A 24 -6.80 -6.71 5.10
C ASN A 24 -6.53 -7.09 6.58
N GLY A 25 -5.57 -6.41 7.22
CA GLY A 25 -5.25 -6.65 8.64
C GLY A 25 -4.18 -7.70 8.89
N THR A 26 -3.72 -8.42 7.87
CA THR A 26 -2.76 -9.53 8.02
C THR A 26 -1.45 -9.24 7.30
N LEU A 27 -0.32 -9.55 7.93
CA LEU A 27 1.00 -9.50 7.32
C LEU A 27 1.36 -10.89 6.80
N GLY A 28 1.82 -10.99 5.56
CA GLY A 28 2.20 -12.27 4.94
C GLY A 28 3.04 -12.08 3.69
N GLU A 29 3.52 -13.17 3.11
CA GLU A 29 4.32 -13.13 1.87
C GLU A 29 3.46 -13.11 0.61
N THR A 30 2.19 -13.51 0.74
CA THR A 30 1.20 -13.55 -0.33
C THR A 30 -0.13 -13.03 0.18
N ALA A 31 -0.91 -12.49 -0.74
CA ALA A 31 -2.28 -12.07 -0.51
C ALA A 31 -3.15 -12.57 -1.67
N SER A 32 -4.41 -12.86 -1.38
CA SER A 32 -5.39 -13.27 -2.39
C SER A 32 -6.49 -12.22 -2.48
N ILE A 33 -6.89 -11.93 -3.71
CA ILE A 33 -8.06 -11.11 -4.02
C ILE A 33 -9.08 -12.03 -4.68
N ASP A 34 -10.36 -11.79 -4.45
CA ASP A 34 -11.43 -12.54 -5.11
C ASP A 34 -11.38 -12.29 -6.63
N ALA A 35 -11.39 -13.36 -7.41
CA ALA A 35 -11.41 -13.29 -8.87
C ALA A 35 -12.65 -12.57 -9.42
N SER A 36 -13.74 -12.53 -8.64
CA SER A 36 -14.97 -11.81 -8.94
C SER A 36 -14.99 -10.36 -8.45
N SER A 37 -13.94 -9.88 -7.78
CA SER A 37 -13.92 -8.52 -7.25
C SER A 37 -13.96 -7.46 -8.35
N ALA A 38 -14.74 -6.40 -8.13
CA ALA A 38 -14.77 -5.21 -8.99
C ALA A 38 -13.37 -4.58 -9.14
N GLY A 39 -12.57 -4.62 -8.07
CA GLY A 39 -11.19 -4.18 -8.04
C GLY A 39 -10.33 -4.85 -9.11
N LEU A 40 -10.43 -6.17 -9.24
CA LEU A 40 -9.70 -6.94 -10.23
C LEU A 40 -10.32 -6.82 -11.63
N LEU A 41 -11.63 -7.03 -11.75
CA LEU A 41 -12.31 -7.15 -13.04
C LEU A 41 -12.52 -5.81 -13.75
N LEU A 42 -12.74 -4.74 -12.99
CA LEU A 42 -13.11 -3.42 -13.51
C LEU A 42 -12.04 -2.35 -13.23
N GLY A 43 -10.98 -2.69 -12.49
CA GLY A 43 -9.98 -1.73 -12.04
C GLY A 43 -10.54 -0.72 -11.02
N TRP A 44 -11.60 -1.09 -10.29
CA TRP A 44 -12.28 -0.16 -9.39
C TRP A 44 -11.50 0.01 -8.08
N GLY A 45 -10.59 0.97 -8.07
CA GLY A 45 -9.71 1.22 -6.93
C GLY A 45 -9.06 2.59 -6.92
N VAL A 46 -8.46 2.92 -5.78
CA VAL A 46 -7.64 4.11 -5.56
C VAL A 46 -6.34 3.70 -4.86
N PHE A 47 -5.30 4.53 -4.99
CA PHE A 47 -4.05 4.28 -4.30
C PHE A 47 -3.34 5.56 -3.88
N THR A 48 -2.42 5.44 -2.93
CA THR A 48 -1.48 6.49 -2.59
C THR A 48 -0.08 5.90 -2.45
N THR A 49 0.93 6.60 -2.99
CA THR A 49 2.34 6.28 -2.78
C THR A 49 2.91 7.23 -1.74
N VAL A 50 3.63 6.67 -0.75
CA VAL A 50 4.19 7.35 0.42
C VAL A 50 5.71 7.21 0.37
N GLY A 51 6.45 8.31 0.53
CA GLY A 51 7.91 8.25 0.65
C GLY A 51 8.34 7.73 2.02
N VAL A 52 9.45 6.99 2.08
CA VAL A 52 10.03 6.46 3.31
C VAL A 52 11.44 6.99 3.49
N LYS A 53 11.75 7.47 4.71
CA LYS A 53 13.10 7.93 5.08
C LYS A 53 13.38 7.61 6.54
N LYS A 54 14.55 7.01 6.81
CA LYS A 54 14.96 6.53 8.14
C LYS A 54 13.91 5.59 8.75
N GLY A 55 13.42 4.64 7.95
CA GLY A 55 12.40 3.67 8.37
C GLY A 55 11.01 4.26 8.61
N ARG A 56 10.76 5.53 8.28
CA ARG A 56 9.50 6.22 8.59
C ARG A 56 8.82 6.78 7.35
N ALA A 57 7.51 6.57 7.29
CA ALA A 57 6.63 7.18 6.31
C ALA A 57 6.62 8.71 6.44
N MET A 58 6.83 9.40 5.31
CA MET A 58 6.80 10.86 5.23
C MET A 58 5.37 11.33 4.95
N TRP A 59 4.91 12.34 5.69
CA TRP A 59 3.61 12.99 5.46
C TRP A 59 2.42 12.01 5.43
N LEU A 60 2.48 10.98 6.28
CA LEU A 60 1.50 9.88 6.25
C LEU A 60 0.06 10.38 6.41
N GLU A 61 -0.19 11.31 7.33
CA GLU A 61 -1.54 11.87 7.55
C GLU A 61 -2.10 12.52 6.27
N GLN A 62 -1.28 13.25 5.51
CA GLN A 62 -1.70 13.83 4.23
C GLN A 62 -2.02 12.76 3.19
N HIS A 63 -1.24 11.68 3.17
CA HIS A 63 -1.47 10.55 2.26
C HIS A 63 -2.73 9.77 2.62
N LEU A 64 -3.01 9.53 3.91
CA LEU A 64 -4.22 8.88 4.39
C LEU A 64 -5.46 9.74 4.13
N HIS A 65 -5.38 11.04 4.39
CA HIS A 65 -6.44 11.98 4.05
C HIS A 65 -6.77 11.95 2.54
N ARG A 66 -5.74 11.94 1.69
CA ARG A 66 -5.92 11.80 0.23
C ARG A 66 -6.58 10.47 -0.12
N LEU A 67 -6.10 9.36 0.43
CA LEU A 67 -6.64 8.03 0.17
C LEU A 67 -8.13 7.95 0.53
N ARG A 68 -8.52 8.43 1.72
CA ARG A 68 -9.91 8.49 2.19
C ARG A 68 -10.78 9.34 1.27
N ARG A 69 -10.32 10.54 0.93
CA ARG A 69 -11.03 11.45 0.04
C ARG A 69 -11.27 10.83 -1.33
N ASP A 70 -10.25 10.21 -1.91
CA ASP A 70 -10.34 9.62 -3.25
C ASP A 70 -11.19 8.33 -3.21
N ALA A 71 -11.07 7.52 -2.15
CA ALA A 71 -11.92 6.35 -1.93
C ALA A 71 -13.41 6.73 -1.82
N ALA A 72 -13.74 7.79 -1.05
CA ALA A 72 -15.10 8.29 -0.92
C ALA A 72 -15.67 8.79 -2.26
N ARG A 73 -14.85 9.42 -3.11
CA ARG A 73 -15.28 9.85 -4.46
C ARG A 73 -15.52 8.70 -5.43
N CYS A 74 -14.94 7.53 -5.14
CA CYS A 74 -15.07 6.34 -5.96
C CYS A 74 -16.01 5.30 -5.33
N ASP A 75 -16.80 5.67 -4.33
CA ASP A 75 -17.70 4.75 -3.60
C ASP A 75 -16.98 3.50 -3.05
N ILE A 76 -15.77 3.69 -2.52
CA ILE A 76 -14.98 2.65 -1.85
C ILE A 76 -15.01 2.92 -0.34
N THR A 77 -15.67 2.05 0.42
CA THR A 77 -15.68 2.11 1.88
C THR A 77 -14.41 1.47 2.42
N LEU A 78 -13.53 2.27 3.01
CA LEU A 78 -12.31 1.77 3.64
C LEU A 78 -12.62 1.19 5.02
N ALA A 79 -12.53 -0.13 5.17
CA ALA A 79 -12.92 -0.86 6.38
C ALA A 79 -11.96 -0.72 7.59
N PHE A 80 -10.76 -0.16 7.37
CA PHE A 80 -9.74 0.03 8.41
C PHE A 80 -9.68 1.50 8.80
N SER A 81 -9.34 1.79 10.05
CA SER A 81 -9.05 3.13 10.57
C SER A 81 -7.67 3.65 10.12
N ASP A 82 -7.43 4.95 10.26
CA ASP A 82 -6.12 5.52 9.92
C ASP A 82 -5.00 5.00 10.85
N ASP A 83 -5.33 4.63 12.08
CA ASP A 83 -4.41 4.00 13.02
C ASP A 83 -4.02 2.59 12.58
N GLU A 84 -4.98 1.76 12.18
CA GLU A 84 -4.70 0.42 11.64
C GLU A 84 -3.88 0.47 10.36
N LEU A 85 -4.13 1.44 9.48
CA LEU A 85 -3.33 1.63 8.26
C LEU A 85 -1.90 2.09 8.57
N ARG A 86 -1.72 2.93 9.60
CA ARG A 86 -0.40 3.36 10.07
C ARG A 86 0.38 2.19 10.66
N ASP A 87 -0.26 1.37 11.48
CA ASP A 87 0.34 0.19 12.09
C ASP A 87 0.69 -0.86 11.03
N GLY A 88 -0.21 -1.10 10.08
CA GLY A 88 0.04 -1.98 8.94
C GLY A 88 1.23 -1.52 8.09
N LEU A 89 1.32 -0.22 7.80
CA LEU A 89 2.46 0.35 7.08
C LEU A 89 3.76 0.18 7.87
N ALA A 90 3.76 0.49 9.17
CA ALA A 90 4.93 0.30 10.01
C ALA A 90 5.38 -1.17 10.05
N ALA A 91 4.43 -2.10 10.10
CA ALA A 91 4.72 -3.54 10.06
C ALA A 91 5.39 -3.96 8.74
N VAL A 92 4.90 -3.49 7.59
CA VAL A 92 5.52 -3.78 6.28
C VAL A 92 6.92 -3.20 6.19
N LEU A 93 7.11 -1.94 6.59
CA LEU A 93 8.43 -1.29 6.57
C LEU A 93 9.44 -2.01 7.46
N GLY A 94 9.02 -2.43 8.65
CA GLY A 94 9.87 -3.18 9.59
C GLY A 94 10.22 -4.57 9.08
N ALA A 95 9.23 -5.31 8.56
CA ALA A 95 9.44 -6.67 8.05
C ALA A 95 10.31 -6.73 6.80
N ASN A 96 10.24 -5.70 5.95
CA ASN A 96 11.04 -5.58 4.72
C ASN A 96 12.36 -4.81 4.93
N GLU A 97 12.69 -4.39 6.17
CA GLU A 97 13.90 -3.63 6.51
C GLU A 97 14.08 -2.34 5.66
N ILE A 98 12.98 -1.64 5.35
CA ILE A 98 12.99 -0.49 4.44
C ILE A 98 13.44 0.78 5.16
N GLU A 99 14.71 1.17 4.98
CA GLU A 99 15.25 2.41 5.54
C GLU A 99 14.96 3.66 4.69
N THR A 100 15.00 3.53 3.36
CA THR A 100 14.70 4.62 2.42
C THR A 100 14.08 4.03 1.16
N GLY A 101 12.92 4.56 0.75
CA GLY A 101 12.17 3.97 -0.35
C GLY A 101 10.79 4.57 -0.49
N MET A 102 9.84 3.76 -0.94
CA MET A 102 8.44 4.13 -1.09
C MET A 102 7.56 2.97 -0.63
N ALA A 103 6.42 3.31 -0.02
CA ALA A 103 5.34 2.38 0.20
C ALA A 103 4.12 2.76 -0.65
N ARG A 104 3.28 1.79 -0.99
CA ARG A 104 2.01 2.01 -1.67
C ARG A 104 0.90 1.39 -0.85
N LEU A 105 -0.14 2.19 -0.60
CA LEU A 105 -1.42 1.73 -0.08
C LEU A 105 -2.40 1.72 -1.25
N THR A 106 -3.02 0.59 -1.51
CA THR A 106 -4.03 0.40 -2.57
C THR A 106 -5.32 -0.06 -1.93
N ALA A 107 -6.43 0.59 -2.27
CA ALA A 107 -7.77 0.17 -1.87
C ALA A 107 -8.63 -0.12 -3.09
N THR A 108 -9.29 -1.27 -3.11
CA THR A 108 -10.15 -1.68 -4.23
C THR A 108 -11.51 -2.15 -3.75
N ARG A 109 -12.56 -1.87 -4.53
CA ARG A 109 -13.93 -2.32 -4.24
C ARG A 109 -14.07 -3.82 -4.51
N ARG A 110 -14.85 -4.54 -3.70
CA ARG A 110 -15.19 -5.95 -3.99
C ARG A 110 -16.49 -6.07 -4.80
N ASP A 111 -17.56 -5.43 -4.36
CA ASP A 111 -18.87 -5.42 -5.02
C ASP A 111 -18.87 -4.73 -6.40
N ASP A 112 -19.45 -5.38 -7.40
CA ASP A 112 -19.70 -4.85 -8.75
C ASP A 112 -21.20 -4.72 -9.09
N GLY A 113 -22.08 -5.04 -8.14
CA GLY A 113 -23.53 -5.01 -8.27
C GLY A 113 -24.11 -6.07 -9.20
N ARG A 114 -23.30 -7.06 -9.62
CA ARG A 114 -23.68 -8.05 -10.64
C ARG A 114 -23.30 -9.47 -10.26
N TRP A 115 -21.99 -9.75 -10.18
CA TRP A 115 -21.43 -11.07 -9.92
C TRP A 115 -20.88 -11.19 -8.50
N ASN A 116 -20.43 -10.07 -7.92
CA ASN A 116 -20.00 -9.98 -6.53
C ASN A 116 -20.79 -8.87 -5.83
N THR A 117 -21.34 -9.17 -4.66
CA THR A 117 -22.16 -8.25 -3.84
C THR A 117 -21.57 -7.97 -2.46
N ASP A 118 -20.30 -8.34 -2.25
CA ASP A 118 -19.57 -8.04 -1.02
C ASP A 118 -19.25 -6.55 -0.94
N ALA A 119 -19.98 -5.83 -0.08
CA ALA A 119 -19.85 -4.39 0.09
C ALA A 119 -18.50 -3.95 0.70
N ASN A 120 -17.61 -4.89 1.04
CA ASN A 120 -16.29 -4.57 1.58
C ASN A 120 -15.32 -4.04 0.51
N SER A 121 -14.17 -3.57 0.99
CA SER A 121 -13.01 -3.20 0.18
C SER A 121 -11.82 -4.08 0.52
N ASP A 122 -10.96 -4.33 -0.46
CA ASP A 122 -9.61 -4.80 -0.23
C ASP A 122 -8.66 -3.64 0.01
N ILE A 123 -7.81 -3.75 1.03
CA ILE A 123 -6.71 -2.82 1.25
C ILE A 123 -5.40 -3.59 1.35
N THR A 124 -4.42 -3.16 0.56
CA THR A 124 -3.08 -3.76 0.49
C THR A 124 -2.00 -2.70 0.68
N ILE A 125 -1.00 -3.01 1.48
CA ILE A 125 0.20 -2.18 1.69
C ILE A 125 1.43 -2.95 1.23
N LEU A 126 2.23 -2.30 0.37
CA LEU A 126 3.49 -2.80 -0.18
C LEU A 126 4.57 -1.76 0.09
N ALA A 127 5.80 -2.19 0.41
CA ALA A 127 6.96 -1.31 0.52
C ALA A 127 8.25 -2.04 0.16
#